data_AF-A0A384BW70-F1
#
_entry.id   AF-A0A384BW70-F1
#
_cell.length_a   1.000
_cell.length_b   1.000
_cell.length_c   1.000
_cell.angle_alpha   90.00
_cell.angle_beta   90.00
_cell.angle_gamma   90.00
#
_symmetry.space_group_name_H-M   'P 1'
#
loop_
_entity.id
_entity.type
_entity.pdbx_description
1 polymer ?
#
loop_
_entity_poly.entity_id
_entity_poly.type
_entity_poly.pdbx_seq_one_letter_code
_entity_poly.pdbx_strand_id
1 'polypeptide(L)'
;MRLQALQCFQCQRFNASGVCETGKSVCQAKRYQQCFLRKVYKDDILSYGYQGCTSVCFPMTIFNKDVALEEKCCSDSTFCNKF
;
A
#
# COMPACT_ATOMS: atom_id res chain seq x y z
N MET A 1 -20.85 16.77 10.56
CA MET A 1 -19.81 15.72 10.64
C MET A 1 -18.58 16.16 9.86
N ARG A 2 -17.42 16.31 10.50
CA ARG A 2 -16.15 16.59 9.82
C ARG A 2 -15.50 15.23 9.55
N LEU A 3 -15.68 14.65 8.36
CA LEU A 3 -14.87 13.51 7.95
C LEU A 3 -13.43 14.02 7.88
N GLN A 4 -12.59 13.66 8.84
CA GLN A 4 -11.15 13.88 8.70
C GLN A 4 -10.72 13.20 7.41
N ALA A 5 -9.98 13.93 6.57
CA ALA A 5 -9.55 13.38 5.31
C ALA A 5 -8.50 12.29 5.59
N LEU A 6 -8.78 11.06 5.15
CA LEU A 6 -7.91 9.90 5.36
C LEU A 6 -6.58 10.14 4.62
N GLN A 7 -5.50 10.28 5.38
CA GLN A 7 -4.15 10.37 4.85
C GLN A 7 -3.53 8.97 4.78
N CYS A 8 -2.76 8.68 3.73
CA CYS A 8 -2.08 7.41 3.54
C CYS A 8 -0.61 7.66 3.20
N PHE A 9 0.28 6.73 3.56
CA PHE A 9 1.62 6.74 2.99
C PHE A 9 1.53 6.55 1.48
N GLN A 10 2.32 7.31 0.74
CA GLN A 10 2.45 7.22 -0.71
C GLN A 10 3.91 6.92 -1.03
N CYS A 11 4.12 5.78 -1.68
CA CYS A 11 5.42 5.36 -2.15
C CYS A 11 5.24 4.52 -3.42
N GLN A 12 5.81 4.99 -4.53
CA GLN A 12 5.74 4.27 -5.80
C GLN A 12 6.62 3.03 -5.82
N ARG A 13 7.64 2.95 -4.95
CA ARG A 13 8.42 1.74 -4.75
C ARG A 13 9.19 1.83 -3.43
N PHE A 14 8.92 0.93 -2.50
CA PHE A 14 9.78 0.70 -1.34
C PHE A 14 10.52 -0.63 -1.49
N ASN A 15 11.77 -0.70 -1.02
CA ASN A 15 12.56 -1.92 -1.05
C ASN A 15 12.27 -2.84 0.16
N ALA A 16 12.90 -4.01 0.21
CA ALA A 16 12.73 -5.00 1.28
C ALA A 16 12.96 -4.43 2.71
N SER A 17 13.78 -3.40 2.85
CA SER A 17 14.04 -2.72 4.14
C SER A 17 12.99 -1.65 4.48
N GLY A 18 11.97 -1.47 3.64
CA GLY A 18 10.91 -0.46 3.82
C GLY A 18 11.33 0.96 3.44
N VAL A 19 12.47 1.14 2.78
CA VAL A 19 12.93 2.46 2.32
C VAL A 19 12.23 2.78 1.01
N CYS A 20 11.53 3.92 0.96
CA CYS A 20 10.91 4.42 -0.26
C CYS A 20 11.96 4.98 -1.21
N GLU A 21 12.20 4.29 -2.32
CA GLU A 21 13.25 4.61 -3.30
C GLU A 21 12.92 5.87 -4.09
N THR A 22 11.62 6.16 -4.27
CA THR A 22 11.12 7.36 -4.95
C THR A 22 10.94 8.57 -4.04
N GLY A 23 11.34 8.46 -2.77
CA GLY A 23 11.08 9.46 -1.73
C GLY A 23 9.71 9.30 -1.08
N LYS A 24 9.66 9.54 0.24
CA LYS A 24 8.43 9.41 1.04
C LYS A 24 7.48 10.56 0.71
N SER A 25 6.22 10.24 0.49
CA SER A 25 5.15 11.23 0.34
C SER A 25 3.87 10.75 1.02
N VAL A 26 2.85 11.61 1.02
CA VAL A 26 1.53 11.33 1.59
C VAL A 26 0.49 11.64 0.54
N CYS A 27 -0.54 10.81 0.43
CA CYS A 27 -1.74 11.11 -0.34
C CYS A 27 -2.92 11.28 0.61
N GLN A 28 -3.87 12.13 0.21
CA GLN A 28 -5.15 12.27 0.88
C GLN A 28 -6.20 11.53 0.05
N ALA A 29 -6.81 10.49 0.63
CA ALA A 29 -7.83 9.71 -0.04
C ALA A 29 -9.06 10.58 -0.34
N LYS A 30 -9.47 10.61 -1.61
CA LYS A 30 -10.70 11.25 -2.06
C LYS A 30 -11.92 10.37 -1.70
N ARG A 31 -13.11 10.86 -2.05
CA ARG A 31 -14.35 10.07 -1.92
C ARG A 31 -14.19 8.72 -2.65
N TYR A 32 -14.52 7.64 -1.97
CA TYR A 32 -14.39 6.25 -2.46
C TYR A 32 -12.95 5.73 -2.62
N GLN A 33 -11.95 6.52 -2.22
CA GLN A 33 -10.59 6.02 -2.11
C GLN A 33 -10.32 5.50 -0.71
N GLN A 34 -9.38 4.57 -0.63
CA GLN A 34 -8.84 4.00 0.59
C GLN A 34 -7.33 3.86 0.47
N CYS A 35 -6.67 3.62 1.59
CA CYS A 35 -5.24 3.34 1.58
C CYS A 35 -5.00 1.90 1.11
N PHE A 36 -3.94 1.67 0.34
CA PHE A 36 -3.46 0.35 -0.03
C PHE A 36 -1.99 0.16 0.36
N LEU A 37 -1.65 -1.10 0.65
CA LEU A 37 -0.28 -1.59 0.81
C LEU A 37 -0.16 -2.87 -0.02
N ARG A 38 0.73 -2.83 -1.01
CA ARG A 38 1.01 -3.98 -1.89
C ARG A 38 2.43 -4.45 -1.66
N LYS A 39 2.61 -5.70 -1.27
CA LYS A 39 3.92 -6.34 -1.09
C LYS A 39 4.13 -7.36 -2.21
N VAL A 40 5.30 -7.34 -2.82
CA VAL A 40 5.72 -8.29 -3.85
C VAL A 40 6.86 -9.12 -3.30
N TYR A 41 6.65 -10.43 -3.24
CA TYR A 41 7.61 -11.41 -2.80
C TYR A 41 8.14 -12.17 -4.00
N LYS A 42 9.42 -12.51 -3.97
CA LYS A 42 10.08 -13.40 -4.92
C LYS A 42 10.77 -14.50 -4.11
N ASP A 43 10.51 -15.76 -4.43
CA ASP A 43 11.03 -16.92 -3.68
C ASP A 43 10.71 -16.80 -2.17
N ASP A 44 9.48 -16.39 -1.83
CA ASP A 44 8.99 -16.08 -0.47
C ASP A 44 9.72 -14.93 0.26
N ILE A 45 10.68 -14.27 -0.39
CA ILE A 45 11.41 -13.13 0.15
C ILE A 45 10.75 -11.84 -0.35
N LEU A 46 10.46 -10.92 0.57
CA LEU A 46 9.97 -9.59 0.19
C LEU A 46 10.99 -8.90 -0.72
N SER A 47 10.58 -8.59 -1.94
CA SER A 47 11.42 -7.91 -2.93
C SER A 47 11.20 -6.40 -2.86
N TYR A 48 9.95 -5.96 -3.01
CA TYR A 48 9.56 -4.55 -2.98
C TYR A 48 8.07 -4.41 -2.71
N GLY A 49 7.59 -3.18 -2.59
CA GLY A 49 6.16 -2.92 -2.58
C GLY A 49 5.76 -1.48 -2.85
N TYR A 50 4.47 -1.22 -2.69
CA TYR A 50 3.81 0.03 -3.03
C TYR A 50 2.85 0.46 -1.93
N GLN A 51 2.71 1.77 -1.76
CA GLN A 51 1.75 2.37 -0.85
C GLN A 51 1.06 3.53 -1.55
N GLY A 52 -0.23 3.72 -1.27
CA GLY A 52 -0.92 4.91 -1.73
C GLY A 52 -2.42 4.92 -1.49
N CYS A 53 -3.10 5.79 -2.22
CA CYS A 53 -4.54 5.94 -2.23
C CYS A 53 -5.08 5.37 -3.54
N THR A 54 -6.12 4.55 -3.48
CA THR A 54 -6.75 3.97 -4.67
C THR A 54 -8.25 3.86 -4.49
N SER A 55 -8.98 3.98 -5.60
CA SER A 55 -10.43 3.72 -5.64
C SER A 55 -10.74 2.22 -5.75
N VAL A 56 -9.75 1.42 -6.18
CA VAL A 56 -9.88 -0.02 -6.39
C VAL A 56 -8.84 -0.70 -5.52
N CYS A 57 -9.30 -1.37 -4.46
CA CYS A 57 -8.46 -2.16 -3.57
C CYS A 57 -9.28 -3.33 -3.04
N PHE A 58 -8.78 -4.54 -3.20
CA PHE A 58 -9.37 -5.76 -2.66
C PHE A 58 -8.29 -6.52 -1.91
N PRO A 59 -8.47 -6.79 -0.59
CA PRO A 59 -7.50 -7.57 0.15
C PRO A 59 -7.39 -8.97 -0.44
N MET A 60 -6.22 -9.31 -0.98
CA MET A 60 -6.00 -10.61 -1.62
C MET A 60 -4.53 -10.95 -1.67
N THR A 61 -4.23 -12.24 -1.82
CA THR A 61 -2.89 -12.72 -2.14
C THR A 61 -2.94 -13.51 -3.45
N ILE A 62 -2.09 -13.17 -4.40
CA ILE A 62 -1.98 -13.83 -5.70
C ILE A 62 -0.62 -14.49 -5.77
N PHE A 63 -0.59 -15.76 -6.17
CA PHE A 63 0.64 -16.52 -6.37
C PHE A 63 0.80 -16.82 -7.86
N ASN A 64 1.99 -16.58 -8.40
CA ASN A 64 2.37 -16.95 -9.76
C ASN A 64 3.82 -17.45 -9.79
N LYS A 65 3.97 -18.78 -9.86
CA LYS A 65 5.26 -19.46 -9.78
C LYS A 65 6.04 -18.98 -8.55
N ASP A 66 7.14 -18.28 -8.77
CA ASP A 66 8.08 -17.82 -7.75
C ASP A 66 7.75 -16.41 -7.22
N VAL A 67 6.63 -15.82 -7.66
CA VAL A 67 6.22 -14.46 -7.29
C VAL A 67 4.89 -14.50 -6.54
N ALA A 68 4.85 -13.89 -5.36
CA ALA A 68 3.61 -13.65 -4.63
C ALA A 68 3.33 -12.14 -4.51
N LEU A 69 2.07 -11.76 -4.65
CA LEU A 69 1.59 -10.39 -4.47
C LEU A 69 0.54 -10.40 -3.36
N GLU A 70 0.80 -9.67 -2.29
CA GLU A 70 -0.12 -9.45 -1.17
C GLU A 70 -0.63 -8.01 -1.24
N GLU A 71 -1.95 -7.84 -1.37
CA GLU A 71 -2.63 -6.56 -1.34
C GLU A 71 -3.43 -6.43 -0.03
N LYS A 72 -3.19 -5.34 0.71
CA LYS A 72 -3.98 -4.94 1.89
C LYS A 72 -4.63 -3.59 1.64
N CYS A 73 -5.85 -3.44 2.16
CA CYS A 73 -6.66 -2.25 2.02
C CYS A 73 -7.15 -1.81 3.39
N CYS A 74 -7.17 -0.50 3.66
CA CYS A 74 -7.60 0.01 4.96
C CYS A 74 -8.18 1.43 4.82
N SER A 75 -9.16 1.74 5.67
CA SER A 75 -9.90 3.01 5.73
C SER A 75 -10.24 3.44 7.17
N ASP A 76 -9.79 2.67 8.14
CA ASP A 76 -10.10 2.79 9.57
C ASP A 76 -9.30 3.90 10.26
N SER A 77 -8.09 4.20 9.77
CA SER A 77 -7.18 5.16 10.39
C SER A 77 -6.22 5.81 9.38
N THR A 78 -5.78 7.04 9.66
CA THR A 78 -4.74 7.71 8.86
C THR A 78 -3.43 6.92 8.94
N PHE A 79 -2.73 6.78 7.82
CA PHE A 79 -1.46 6.06 7.70
C PHE A 79 -1.57 4.55 8.01
N CYS A 80 -2.77 3.97 7.93
CA CYS A 80 -3.02 2.55 8.18
C CYS A 80 -2.25 1.62 7.22
N ASN A 81 -1.83 2.11 6.05
CA ASN A 81 -1.06 1.35 5.07
C ASN A 81 0.45 1.34 5.33
N LYS A 82 0.89 1.49 6.59
CA LYS A 82 2.30 1.43 6.96
C LYS A 82 2.90 0.06 6.61
N PHE A 83 4.08 0.08 6.00
CA PHE A 83 4.85 -1.11 5.62
C PHE A 83 5.30 -1.90 6.84
#